data_AF-A0A496UNN3-F1
#
_entry.id   AF-A0A496UNN3-F1
#
_cell.length_a   1.000
_cell.length_b   1.000
_cell.length_c   1.000
_cell.angle_alpha   90.00
_cell.angle_beta   90.00
_cell.angle_gamma   90.00
#
_symmetry.space_group_name_H-M   'P 1'
#
loop_
_entity.id
_entity.type
_entity.pdbx_description
1 polymer ?
#
loop_
_entity_poly.entity_id
_entity_poly.type
_entity_poly.pdbx_seq_one_letter_code
_entity_poly.pdbx_strand_id
1 'polypeptide(L)'
;MSEITKKKGRGSDKKKDLNIPENAGKKQAKRDKKGRFLPGASGNPDGKKKGTLSFKTKWELFIKKIAEQNNILPKDIDDELIAVAYQKARGGDYKFFKDIHDRVYGKPQESIDHTTDGEKIQTNQITFVKFNKDESKRE
;
A
#
# COMPACT_ATOMS: atom_id res chain seq x y z
N MET A 1 4.40 36.58 52.87
CA MET A 1 5.76 37.10 52.68
C MET A 1 6.49 36.14 51.76
N SER A 2 6.79 36.62 50.55
CA SER A 2 7.28 35.89 49.38
C SER A 2 8.80 35.83 49.36
N GLU A 3 9.37 34.64 49.16
CA GLU A 3 10.79 34.49 48.85
C GLU A 3 11.04 34.36 47.35
N ILE A 4 12.03 35.14 46.90
CA ILE A 4 12.49 35.33 45.53
C ILE A 4 13.46 34.21 45.17
N THR A 5 13.25 33.52 44.02
CA THR A 5 14.38 32.89 43.31
C THR A 5 14.24 32.96 41.78
N LYS A 6 14.99 33.93 41.22
CA LYS A 6 15.87 33.84 40.03
C LYS A 6 15.41 32.96 38.85
N LYS A 7 14.89 33.63 37.82
CA LYS A 7 14.82 33.19 36.40
C LYS A 7 16.15 32.56 35.95
N LYS A 8 16.15 31.29 35.56
CA LYS A 8 17.26 30.63 34.84
C LYS A 8 16.79 30.21 33.44
N GLY A 9 17.64 30.45 32.46
CA GLY A 9 17.34 30.56 31.03
C GLY A 9 16.70 29.34 30.35
N ARG A 10 15.99 29.64 29.26
CA ARG A 10 15.56 28.67 28.25
C ARG A 10 16.77 28.19 27.47
N GLY A 11 17.41 27.15 27.96
CA GLY A 11 18.31 26.29 27.20
C GLY A 11 17.51 25.12 26.62
N SER A 12 17.69 24.93 25.32
CA SER A 12 17.18 23.84 24.48
C SER A 12 17.50 22.44 25.01
N ASP A 13 16.75 21.47 24.47
CA ASP A 13 17.07 20.03 24.36
C ASP A 13 16.02 19.11 25.03
N LYS A 14 14.78 19.19 24.53
CA LYS A 14 13.88 18.04 24.61
C LYS A 14 14.32 17.02 23.55
N LYS A 15 15.17 16.07 23.97
CA LYS A 15 15.25 14.75 23.35
C LYS A 15 13.82 14.22 23.26
N LYS A 16 13.26 14.18 22.05
CA LYS A 16 12.03 13.43 21.79
C LYS A 16 12.45 11.98 21.68
N ASP A 17 12.13 11.23 22.72
CA ASP A 17 12.32 9.79 22.78
C ASP A 17 11.68 9.14 21.55
N LEU A 18 12.54 8.67 20.65
CA LEU A 18 12.17 7.83 19.53
C LEU A 18 11.75 6.50 20.12
N ASN A 19 10.48 6.37 20.44
CA ASN A 19 9.87 5.10 20.82
C ASN A 19 9.79 4.22 19.55
N ILE A 20 10.90 3.57 19.21
CA ILE A 20 10.99 2.61 18.12
C ILE A 20 10.44 1.30 18.68
N PRO A 21 9.31 0.77 18.18
CA PRO A 21 8.77 -0.48 18.68
C PRO A 21 9.79 -1.61 18.45
N GLU A 22 10.12 -2.29 19.55
CA GLU A 22 11.22 -3.25 19.71
C GLU A 22 11.08 -4.54 18.87
N ASN A 23 9.99 -4.68 18.12
CA ASN A 23 9.64 -5.90 17.39
C ASN A 23 9.58 -5.78 15.85
N ALA A 24 10.21 -4.76 15.26
CA ALA A 24 10.34 -4.64 13.80
C ALA A 24 11.63 -5.32 13.31
N GLY A 25 11.53 -6.59 12.92
CA GLY A 25 12.64 -7.45 12.53
C GLY A 25 13.68 -6.83 11.58
N LYS A 26 14.92 -6.70 12.07
CA LYS A 26 16.26 -6.66 11.44
C LYS A 26 16.54 -5.91 10.12
N LYS A 27 15.59 -5.32 9.40
CA LYS A 27 15.86 -4.52 8.18
C LYS A 27 14.84 -3.40 8.02
N GLN A 28 14.98 -2.37 8.86
CA GLN A 28 14.15 -1.18 8.73
C GLN A 28 14.55 -0.40 7.46
N ALA A 29 13.54 -0.01 6.68
CA ALA A 29 13.73 0.81 5.51
C ALA A 29 14.41 2.15 5.87
N LYS A 30 15.37 2.58 5.05
CA LYS A 30 16.07 3.84 5.28
C LYS A 30 15.11 5.02 5.10
N ARG A 31 14.94 5.82 6.16
CA ARG A 31 14.03 6.98 6.20
C ARG A 31 14.79 8.26 6.52
N ASP A 32 14.26 9.39 6.07
CA ASP A 32 14.75 10.72 6.44
C ASP A 32 14.31 11.10 7.88
N LYS A 33 14.81 12.24 8.38
CA LYS A 33 14.44 12.77 9.70
C LYS A 33 12.94 13.14 9.82
N LYS A 34 12.22 13.20 8.70
CA LYS A 34 10.78 13.48 8.62
C LYS A 34 9.95 12.19 8.44
N GLY A 35 10.58 11.01 8.49
CA GLY A 35 9.94 9.69 8.37
C GLY A 35 9.63 9.24 6.94
N ARG A 36 10.03 10.00 5.91
CA ARG A 36 9.84 9.66 4.49
C ARG A 36 10.89 8.64 4.05
N PHE A 37 10.55 7.76 3.11
CA PHE A 37 11.55 6.89 2.50
C PHE A 37 12.55 7.72 1.69
N LEU A 38 13.83 7.37 1.79
CA LEU A 38 14.85 7.94 0.91
C LEU A 38 14.56 7.54 -0.55
N PRO A 39 14.95 8.35 -1.55
CA PRO A 39 14.86 7.95 -2.95
C PRO A 39 15.53 6.59 -3.18
N GLY A 40 14.81 5.64 -3.79
CA GLY A 40 15.29 4.26 -4.00
C GLY A 40 15.19 3.34 -2.78
N ALA A 41 14.78 3.84 -1.61
CA ALA A 41 14.45 2.99 -0.46
C ALA A 41 12.95 2.64 -0.49
N SER A 42 12.66 1.35 -0.31
CA SER A 42 11.29 0.85 -0.16
C SER A 42 11.06 0.38 1.28
N GLY A 43 9.80 0.38 1.72
CA GLY A 43 9.38 -0.25 2.97
C GLY A 43 9.74 -1.73 3.07
N ASN A 44 9.96 -2.37 1.92
CA ASN A 44 10.50 -3.72 1.80
C ASN A 44 11.78 -3.71 0.95
N PRO A 45 12.97 -3.50 1.54
CA PRO A 45 14.23 -3.37 0.81
C PRO A 45 14.63 -4.62 0.02
N ASP A 46 14.31 -5.81 0.53
CA ASP A 46 14.62 -7.08 -0.14
C ASP A 46 13.53 -7.51 -1.14
N GLY A 47 12.45 -6.73 -1.25
CA GLY A 47 11.30 -7.05 -2.10
C GLY A 47 10.61 -8.37 -1.74
N LYS A 48 9.81 -8.90 -2.67
CA LYS A 48 9.25 -10.24 -2.53
C LYS A 48 10.39 -11.25 -2.55
N LYS A 49 10.49 -12.13 -1.54
CA LYS A 49 11.53 -13.18 -1.50
C LYS A 49 11.55 -13.95 -2.82
N LYS A 50 12.74 -14.10 -3.42
CA LYS A 50 12.93 -14.87 -4.64
C LYS A 50 12.41 -16.31 -4.45
N GLY A 51 11.72 -16.84 -5.44
CA GLY A 51 11.06 -18.15 -5.37
C GLY A 51 9.65 -18.16 -4.78
N THR A 52 9.12 -17.02 -4.31
CA THR A 52 7.74 -16.96 -3.82
C THR A 52 6.77 -17.05 -4.99
N LEU A 53 6.11 -18.20 -5.12
CA LEU A 53 5.12 -18.48 -6.16
C LEU A 53 3.90 -17.56 -6.06
N SER A 54 3.37 -17.16 -7.22
CA SER A 54 2.08 -16.46 -7.31
C SER A 54 0.93 -17.43 -7.09
N PHE A 55 -0.28 -16.93 -6.81
CA PHE A 55 -1.46 -17.79 -6.69
C PHE A 55 -1.70 -18.56 -7.99
N LYS A 56 -1.64 -17.87 -9.15
CA LYS A 56 -1.75 -18.48 -10.47
C LYS A 56 -0.76 -19.63 -10.67
N THR A 57 0.51 -19.43 -10.32
CA THR A 57 1.53 -20.50 -10.44
C THR A 57 1.22 -21.69 -9.53
N LYS A 58 0.71 -21.45 -8.32
CA LYS A 58 0.27 -22.53 -7.42
C LYS A 58 -0.95 -23.27 -7.99
N TRP A 59 -1.87 -22.56 -8.63
CA TRP A 59 -3.05 -23.11 -9.29
C TRP A 59 -2.64 -24.04 -10.44
N GLU A 60 -1.76 -23.58 -11.33
CA GLU A 60 -1.23 -24.38 -12.45
C GLU A 60 -0.49 -25.64 -11.96
N LEU A 61 0.34 -25.52 -10.92
CA LEU A 61 1.02 -26.66 -10.31
C LEU A 61 0.04 -27.66 -9.68
N PHE A 62 -1.03 -27.17 -9.06
CA PHE A 62 -2.07 -28.00 -8.47
C PHE A 62 -2.82 -28.79 -9.56
N ILE A 63 -3.27 -28.12 -10.61
CA ILE A 63 -3.93 -28.77 -11.75
C ILE A 63 -3.01 -29.82 -12.36
N LYS A 64 -1.75 -29.47 -12.62
CA LYS A 64 -0.77 -30.40 -13.19
C LYS A 64 -0.58 -31.64 -12.31
N LYS A 65 -0.49 -31.47 -10.99
CA LYS A 65 -0.33 -32.58 -10.06
C LYS A 65 -1.55 -33.51 -10.06
N ILE A 66 -2.77 -32.97 -10.11
CA ILE A 66 -4.00 -33.77 -10.17
C ILE A 66 -4.12 -34.47 -11.53
N ALA A 67 -3.74 -33.80 -12.61
CA ALA A 67 -3.69 -34.35 -13.96
C ALA A 67 -2.81 -35.59 -14.02
N GLU A 68 -1.59 -35.49 -13.46
CA GLU A 68 -0.64 -36.60 -13.34
C GLU A 68 -1.19 -37.75 -12.48
N GLN A 69 -1.89 -37.44 -11.38
CA GLN A 69 -2.46 -38.47 -10.50
C GLN A 69 -3.62 -39.25 -11.14
N ASN A 70 -4.43 -38.56 -11.95
CA ASN A 70 -5.63 -39.15 -12.55
C ASN A 70 -5.42 -39.61 -14.00
N ASN A 71 -4.25 -39.38 -14.61
CA ASN A 71 -3.98 -39.59 -16.03
C ASN A 71 -4.96 -38.86 -16.96
N ILE A 72 -5.35 -37.65 -16.57
CA ILE A 72 -6.26 -36.78 -17.34
C ILE A 72 -5.48 -35.56 -17.83
N LEU A 73 -5.94 -34.89 -18.88
CA LEU A 73 -5.32 -33.65 -19.33
C LEU A 73 -5.54 -32.53 -18.30
N PRO A 74 -4.52 -31.67 -18.04
CA PRO A 74 -4.65 -30.52 -17.15
C PRO A 74 -5.83 -29.59 -17.48
N LYS A 75 -6.15 -29.45 -18.77
CA LYS A 75 -7.24 -28.60 -19.24
C LYS A 75 -8.60 -29.08 -18.76
N ASP A 76 -8.84 -30.39 -18.79
CA ASP A 76 -10.12 -30.98 -18.41
C ASP A 76 -10.38 -30.76 -16.91
N ILE A 77 -9.33 -30.77 -16.08
CA ILE A 77 -9.43 -30.47 -14.64
C ILE A 77 -9.74 -28.98 -14.39
N ASP A 78 -9.16 -28.06 -15.17
CA ASP A 78 -9.50 -26.63 -15.07
C ASP A 78 -10.98 -26.42 -15.44
N ASP A 79 -11.45 -27.05 -16.52
CA ASP A 79 -12.83 -26.99 -16.96
C ASP A 79 -13.80 -27.59 -15.91
N GLU A 80 -13.46 -28.72 -15.29
CA GLU A 80 -14.23 -29.31 -14.19
C GLU A 80 -14.30 -28.39 -12.95
N LEU A 81 -13.18 -27.78 -12.57
CA LEU A 81 -13.13 -26.85 -11.44
C LEU A 81 -14.00 -25.61 -11.71
N ILE A 82 -13.98 -25.09 -12.94
CA ILE A 82 -14.85 -23.99 -13.37
C ILE A 82 -16.32 -24.43 -13.33
N ALA A 83 -16.65 -25.64 -13.80
CA ALA A 83 -18.02 -26.17 -13.78
C ALA A 83 -18.57 -26.29 -12.34
N VAL A 84 -17.78 -26.82 -11.40
CA VAL A 84 -18.16 -26.90 -9.98
C VAL A 84 -18.33 -25.50 -9.38
N ALA A 85 -17.42 -24.58 -9.69
CA ALA A 85 -17.51 -23.22 -9.20
C ALA A 85 -18.74 -22.48 -9.76
N TYR A 86 -19.10 -22.71 -11.03
CA TYR A 86 -20.33 -22.21 -11.65
C TYR A 86 -21.59 -22.77 -10.97
N GLN A 87 -21.63 -24.07 -10.67
CA GLN A 87 -22.75 -24.68 -9.94
C GLN A 87 -22.93 -24.05 -8.55
N LYS A 88 -21.83 -23.84 -7.81
CA LYS A 88 -21.88 -23.15 -6.50
C LYS A 88 -22.34 -21.70 -6.63
N ALA A 89 -21.89 -20.99 -7.67
CA ALA A 89 -22.36 -19.65 -7.96
C ALA A 89 -23.88 -19.61 -8.22
N ARG A 90 -24.41 -20.57 -8.98
CA ARG A 90 -25.87 -20.73 -9.17
C ARG A 90 -26.61 -21.03 -7.87
N GLY A 91 -25.98 -21.71 -6.92
CA GLY A 91 -26.52 -21.98 -5.58
C GLY A 91 -26.49 -20.78 -4.63
N GLY A 92 -25.97 -19.62 -5.05
CA GLY A 92 -25.89 -18.40 -4.25
C GLY A 92 -24.51 -18.07 -3.70
N ASP A 93 -23.52 -18.98 -3.83
CA ASP A 93 -22.13 -18.71 -3.44
C ASP A 93 -21.33 -18.17 -4.63
N TYR A 94 -21.72 -16.99 -5.12
CA TYR A 94 -21.05 -16.31 -6.23
C TYR A 94 -19.64 -15.83 -5.84
N LYS A 95 -19.41 -15.55 -4.55
CA LYS A 95 -18.15 -14.99 -4.06
C LYS A 95 -17.00 -15.95 -4.27
N PHE A 96 -17.22 -17.24 -4.04
CA PHE A 96 -16.20 -18.27 -4.29
C PHE A 96 -15.75 -18.32 -5.75
N PHE A 97 -16.71 -18.34 -6.69
CA PHE A 97 -16.42 -18.33 -8.13
C PHE A 97 -15.63 -17.08 -8.54
N LYS A 98 -16.13 -15.90 -8.14
CA LYS A 98 -15.51 -14.62 -8.46
C LYS A 98 -14.08 -14.52 -7.92
N ASP A 99 -13.85 -14.91 -6.67
CA ASP A 99 -12.53 -14.78 -6.05
C ASP A 99 -11.48 -15.69 -6.71
N ILE A 100 -11.85 -16.92 -7.10
CA ILE A 100 -10.93 -17.81 -7.82
C ILE A 100 -10.66 -17.26 -9.22
N HIS A 101 -11.72 -16.90 -9.95
CA HIS A 101 -11.62 -16.43 -11.32
C HIS A 101 -10.78 -15.14 -11.42
N ASP A 102 -11.03 -14.17 -10.54
CA ASP A 102 -10.28 -12.91 -10.46
C ASP A 102 -8.80 -13.13 -10.12
N ARG A 103 -8.46 -14.19 -9.36
CA ARG A 103 -7.07 -14.50 -8.97
C ARG A 103 -6.30 -15.27 -10.03
N VAL A 104 -6.99 -16.06 -10.86
CA VAL A 104 -6.36 -16.87 -11.92
C VAL A 104 -6.27 -16.09 -13.22
N TYR A 105 -7.37 -15.48 -13.66
CA TYR A 105 -7.49 -14.81 -14.95
C TYR A 105 -7.35 -13.28 -14.86
N GLY A 106 -7.44 -12.73 -13.65
CA GLY A 106 -7.38 -11.29 -13.42
C GLY A 106 -8.77 -10.65 -13.35
N LYS A 107 -8.80 -9.40 -12.88
CA LYS A 107 -10.02 -8.60 -12.82
C LYS A 107 -10.20 -7.81 -14.11
N PRO A 108 -11.46 -7.55 -14.53
CA PRO A 108 -11.74 -6.55 -15.54
C PRO A 108 -11.13 -5.20 -15.17
N GLN A 109 -10.68 -4.44 -16.17
CA GLN A 109 -10.15 -3.09 -15.94
C GLN A 109 -11.30 -2.16 -15.53
N GLU A 110 -11.23 -1.62 -14.33
CA GLU A 110 -12.18 -0.61 -13.84
C GLU A 110 -11.70 0.77 -14.32
N SER A 111 -12.49 1.43 -15.18
CA SER A 111 -12.28 2.84 -15.51
C SER A 111 -13.07 3.70 -14.52
N ILE A 112 -12.38 4.33 -13.58
CA ILE A 112 -12.97 5.34 -12.72
C ILE A 112 -12.66 6.68 -13.36
N ASP A 113 -13.71 7.42 -13.73
CA ASP A 113 -13.53 8.81 -14.12
C ASP A 113 -13.30 9.66 -12.86
N HIS A 114 -12.14 10.31 -12.80
CA HIS A 114 -11.80 11.25 -11.74
C HIS A 114 -12.12 12.70 -12.12
N THR A 115 -12.69 12.91 -13.30
CA THR A 115 -13.15 14.20 -13.81
C THR A 115 -14.67 14.34 -13.68
N THR A 116 -15.17 15.54 -13.92
CA THR A 116 -16.60 15.76 -14.12
C THR A 116 -16.88 15.47 -15.60
N ASP A 117 -17.20 14.22 -15.94
CA ASP A 117 -17.57 13.80 -17.31
C ASP A 117 -16.54 14.19 -18.40
N GLY A 118 -15.25 14.02 -18.13
CA GLY A 118 -14.15 14.35 -19.04
C GLY A 118 -13.59 15.78 -18.92
N GLU A 119 -14.15 16.62 -18.05
CA GLU A 119 -13.68 18.01 -17.88
C GLU A 119 -12.44 18.13 -16.98
N LYS A 120 -11.47 18.95 -17.39
CA LYS A 120 -10.23 19.17 -16.62
C LYS A 120 -10.54 19.78 -15.25
N ILE A 121 -10.04 19.14 -14.19
CA ILE A 121 -10.10 19.68 -12.81
C ILE A 121 -9.36 21.02 -12.77
N GLN A 122 -10.08 22.12 -12.48
CA GLN A 122 -9.48 23.44 -12.32
C GLN A 122 -8.70 23.49 -11.00
N THR A 123 -7.39 23.66 -11.08
CA THR A 123 -6.53 23.84 -9.90
C THR A 123 -6.39 25.32 -9.60
N ASN A 124 -7.05 25.81 -8.55
CA ASN A 124 -6.86 27.18 -8.09
C ASN A 124 -5.47 27.30 -7.45
N GLN A 125 -4.57 28.02 -8.11
CA GLN A 125 -3.24 28.30 -7.57
C GLN A 125 -3.35 29.32 -6.44
N ILE A 126 -2.99 28.92 -5.21
CA ILE A 126 -2.92 29.83 -4.06
C ILE A 126 -1.63 30.63 -4.19
N THR A 127 -1.73 31.92 -4.51
CA THR A 127 -0.58 32.83 -4.55
C THR A 127 -0.31 33.36 -3.13
N PHE A 128 0.87 33.08 -2.58
CA PHE A 128 1.31 33.66 -1.31
C PHE A 128 1.93 35.03 -1.56
N VAL A 129 1.23 36.11 -1.18
CA VAL A 129 1.78 37.48 -1.20
C VAL A 129 2.59 37.70 0.09
N LYS A 130 3.89 37.98 -0.05
CA LYS A 130 4.72 38.45 1.07
C LYS A 130 4.51 39.96 1.24
N PHE A 131 3.96 40.37 2.38
CA PHE A 131 3.98 41.77 2.80
C PHE A 131 5.34 42.07 3.46
N ASN A 132 6.13 42.95 2.87
CA ASN A 132 7.28 43.55 3.54
C ASN A 132 6.77 44.68 4.44
N LYS A 133 7.13 44.63 5.72
CA LYS A 133 6.81 45.68 6.68
C LYS A 133 7.79 46.84 6.42
N ASP A 134 7.29 47.93 5.83
CA ASP A 134 8.06 49.15 5.67
C ASP A 134 8.52 49.67 7.04
N GLU A 135 9.82 49.64 7.28
CA GLU A 135 10.47 50.42 8.32
C GLU A 135 10.57 51.87 7.83
N SER A 136 9.45 52.59 7.89
CA SER A 136 9.47 54.04 7.79
C SER A 136 9.00 54.67 9.11
N LYS A 137 9.85 55.58 9.60
CA LYS A 137 9.62 56.60 10.62
C LYS A 137 9.62 56.14 12.08
N ARG A 138 10.77 56.35 12.74
CA ARG A 138 10.82 57.18 13.95
C ARG A 138 11.99 58.14 13.82
N GLU A 139 11.62 59.40 13.68
CA GLU A 139 12.44 60.60 13.87
C GLU A 139 13.13 60.61 15.24
#